data_AF-A0AAD4C8G0-F1
#
_entry.id   AF-A0AAD4C8G0-F1
#
_cell.length_a   1.000
_cell.length_b   1.000
_cell.length_c   1.000
_cell.angle_alpha   90.00
_cell.angle_beta   90.00
_cell.angle_gamma   90.00
#
_symmetry.space_group_name_H-M   'P 1'
#
loop_
_entity.id
_entity.type
_entity.pdbx_description
1 polymer ?
#
loop_
_entity_poly.entity_id
_entity_poly.type
_entity_poly.pdbx_seq_one_letter_code
_entity_poly.pdbx_strand_id
1 'polypeptide(L)'
;MAPNLTSGTFNIVSLLDGNPASINLTLPGFQFVYLNGPVTTWVIEQEGDNTYRLRVGGYPYTGIIDKKVTASIFPEQNVEWIATYRELQDAYTISPINDTIMGWTVAHDDPNSKITLQHIGSTKSIPPRFFPDQLFRFEEVDE
;
A
#
# COMPACT_ATOMS: atom_id res chain seq x y z
N MET A 1 -4.22 8.77 20.15
CA MET A 1 -3.29 7.85 19.47
C MET A 1 -3.98 7.41 18.20
N ALA A 2 -3.29 7.48 17.06
CA ALA A 2 -3.79 6.85 15.85
C ALA A 2 -3.84 5.31 16.07
N PRO A 3 -4.83 4.60 15.53
CA PRO A 3 -4.83 3.14 15.56
C PRO A 3 -3.67 2.64 14.70
N ASN A 4 -2.71 1.98 15.34
CA ASN A 4 -1.72 1.18 14.64
C ASN A 4 -2.44 0.00 13.99
N LEU A 5 -2.04 -0.38 12.79
CA LEU A 5 -2.57 -1.57 12.13
C LEU A 5 -2.10 -2.80 12.93
N THR A 6 -3.02 -3.72 13.19
CA THR A 6 -2.70 -5.01 13.76
C THR A 6 -2.08 -5.91 12.68
N SER A 7 -1.28 -6.89 13.10
CA SER A 7 -0.85 -7.94 12.17
C SER A 7 -2.06 -8.80 11.80
N GLY A 8 -2.17 -9.19 10.53
CA GLY A 8 -3.32 -9.94 10.05
C GLY A 8 -3.41 -9.97 8.52
N THR A 9 -4.57 -10.40 8.03
CA THR A 9 -4.86 -10.51 6.61
C THR A 9 -5.89 -9.45 6.21
N PHE A 10 -5.57 -8.69 5.17
CA PHE A 10 -6.36 -7.52 4.76
C PHE A 10 -6.50 -7.43 3.23
N ASN A 11 -7.56 -6.80 2.75
CA ASN A 11 -7.56 -6.15 1.46
C ASN A 11 -7.08 -4.71 1.64
N ILE A 12 -6.14 -4.25 0.80
CA ILE A 12 -5.69 -2.85 0.81
C ILE A 12 -6.45 -2.13 -0.31
N VAL A 13 -7.40 -1.26 0.04
CA VAL A 13 -8.36 -0.66 -0.91
C VAL A 13 -8.07 0.82 -1.13
N SER A 14 -7.94 1.27 -2.38
CA SER A 14 -7.75 2.69 -2.70
C SER A 14 -9.01 3.51 -2.39
N LEU A 15 -8.85 4.68 -1.76
CA LEU A 15 -9.95 5.62 -1.58
C LEU A 15 -10.34 6.38 -2.84
N LEU A 16 -9.52 6.30 -3.90
CA LEU A 16 -9.81 7.00 -5.16
C LEU A 16 -11.05 6.42 -5.85
N ASP A 17 -11.11 5.10 -5.95
CA ASP A 17 -12.08 4.37 -6.76
C ASP A 17 -12.66 3.12 -6.06
N GLY A 18 -12.16 2.77 -4.87
CA GLY A 18 -12.57 1.57 -4.13
C GLY A 18 -11.94 0.28 -4.66
N ASN A 19 -10.96 0.36 -5.56
CA ASN A 19 -10.31 -0.83 -6.10
C ASN A 19 -9.18 -1.33 -5.17
N PRO A 20 -9.04 -2.66 -5.01
CA PRO A 20 -7.99 -3.23 -4.19
C PRO A 20 -6.63 -3.17 -4.88
N ALA A 21 -5.57 -2.98 -4.10
CA ALA A 21 -4.20 -3.23 -4.50
C ALA A 21 -4.00 -4.75 -4.65
N SER A 22 -3.49 -5.15 -5.80
CA SER A 22 -3.51 -6.54 -6.23
C SER A 22 -2.29 -6.93 -7.07
N ILE A 23 -2.22 -8.21 -7.37
CA ILE A 23 -1.30 -8.79 -8.35
C ILE A 23 -2.04 -9.80 -9.26
N ASN A 24 -1.35 -10.29 -10.30
CA ASN A 24 -1.84 -11.39 -11.12
C ASN A 24 -1.69 -12.73 -10.39
N LEU A 25 -2.46 -13.74 -10.80
CA LEU A 25 -2.37 -15.12 -10.29
C LEU A 25 -1.06 -15.83 -10.67
N THR A 26 -0.31 -15.31 -11.65
CA THR A 26 0.99 -15.87 -12.02
C THR A 26 2.02 -15.52 -10.96
N LEU A 27 3.00 -16.41 -10.75
CA LEU A 27 4.08 -16.20 -9.78
C LEU A 27 5.47 -16.15 -10.45
N PRO A 28 5.75 -15.16 -11.33
CA PRO A 28 7.12 -14.89 -11.78
C PRO A 28 8.03 -14.47 -10.61
N GLY A 29 9.34 -14.33 -10.83
CA GLY A 29 10.27 -13.90 -9.77
C GLY A 29 9.89 -12.57 -9.11
N PHE A 30 9.32 -11.64 -9.87
CA PHE A 30 8.66 -10.46 -9.34
C PHE A 30 7.55 -9.98 -10.29
N GLN A 31 6.64 -9.16 -9.78
CA GLN A 31 5.68 -8.41 -10.61
C GLN A 31 5.31 -7.08 -9.96
N PHE A 32 4.69 -6.20 -10.74
CA PHE A 32 4.18 -4.93 -10.23
C PHE A 32 2.85 -5.13 -9.50
N VAL A 33 2.67 -4.37 -8.42
CA VAL A 33 1.38 -4.23 -7.75
C VAL A 33 0.55 -3.21 -8.52
N TYR A 34 -0.71 -3.53 -8.76
CA TYR A 34 -1.64 -2.71 -9.53
C TYR A 34 -3.06 -2.83 -8.98
N LEU A 35 -3.97 -1.98 -9.40
CA LEU A 35 -5.34 -2.03 -8.93
C LEU A 35 -6.18 -3.12 -9.61
N ASN A 36 -7.18 -3.62 -8.87
CA ASN A 36 -8.25 -4.46 -9.41
C ASN A 36 -7.76 -5.77 -10.08
N GLY A 37 -6.64 -6.30 -9.59
CA GLY A 37 -6.14 -7.62 -9.98
C GLY A 37 -6.83 -8.77 -9.22
N PRO A 38 -6.69 -10.02 -9.70
CA PRO A 38 -7.39 -11.18 -9.15
C PRO A 38 -6.92 -11.60 -7.76
N VAL A 39 -5.71 -11.22 -7.33
CA VAL A 39 -5.18 -11.56 -6.00
C VAL A 39 -5.09 -10.29 -5.17
N THR A 40 -6.01 -10.13 -4.22
CA THR A 40 -6.22 -8.90 -3.44
C THR A 40 -5.80 -9.03 -1.98
N THR A 41 -5.53 -10.26 -1.52
CA THR A 41 -5.28 -10.56 -0.12
C THR A 41 -3.83 -10.28 0.26
N TRP A 42 -3.66 -9.42 1.25
CA TRP A 42 -2.37 -9.03 1.82
C TRP A 42 -2.21 -9.59 3.22
N VAL A 43 -1.00 -10.04 3.54
CA VAL A 43 -0.59 -10.32 4.91
C VAL A 43 0.25 -9.16 5.40
N ILE A 44 -0.18 -8.55 6.50
CA ILE A 44 0.47 -7.42 7.17
C ILE A 44 1.08 -7.92 8.46
N GLU A 45 2.38 -7.74 8.63
CA GLU A 45 3.10 -8.07 9.86
C GLU A 45 3.70 -6.81 10.45
N GLN A 46 3.38 -6.52 11.70
CA GLN A 46 3.92 -5.40 12.43
C GLN A 46 5.30 -5.76 13.00
N GLU A 47 6.33 -5.02 12.59
CA GLU A 47 7.72 -5.23 13.04
C GLU A 47 8.18 -4.16 14.06
N GLY A 48 7.40 -3.09 14.24
CA GLY A 48 7.66 -2.02 15.20
C GLY A 48 6.43 -1.11 15.39
N ASP A 49 6.59 0.04 16.02
CA ASP A 49 5.46 0.92 16.39
C ASP A 49 4.58 1.31 15.19
N ASN A 50 5.18 1.59 14.03
CA ASN A 50 4.48 1.95 12.79
C ASN A 50 5.13 1.33 11.54
N THR A 51 5.94 0.29 11.73
CA THR A 51 6.69 -0.36 10.66
C THR A 51 6.07 -1.71 10.36
N TYR A 52 5.86 -1.98 9.07
CA TYR A 52 5.14 -3.15 8.59
C TYR A 52 5.91 -3.82 7.46
N ARG A 53 5.83 -5.14 7.46
CA ARG A 53 6.13 -5.97 6.30
C ARG A 53 4.82 -6.32 5.60
N LEU A 54 4.77 -6.06 4.30
CA LEU A 54 3.61 -6.30 3.47
C LEU A 54 3.91 -7.48 2.54
N ARG A 55 2.97 -8.41 2.39
CA ARG A 55 3.08 -9.58 1.50
C ARG A 55 1.78 -9.78 0.75
N VAL A 56 1.84 -10.23 -0.50
CA VAL A 56 0.64 -10.43 -1.34
C VAL A 56 0.79 -11.66 -2.21
N GLY A 57 -0.27 -12.47 -2.32
CA GLY A 57 -0.38 -13.55 -3.31
C GLY A 57 0.77 -14.57 -3.34
N GLY A 58 1.35 -14.87 -2.17
CA GLY A 58 2.47 -15.81 -2.05
C GLY A 58 3.87 -15.19 -2.20
N TYR A 59 3.96 -13.89 -2.50
CA TYR A 59 5.23 -13.17 -2.50
C TYR A 59 5.64 -12.79 -1.07
N PRO A 60 6.82 -13.23 -0.59
CA PRO A 60 7.29 -12.92 0.76
C PRO A 60 7.77 -11.47 0.94
N TYR A 61 8.02 -10.74 -0.15
CA TYR A 61 8.58 -9.40 -0.10
C TYR A 61 7.80 -8.42 -0.97
N THR A 62 7.61 -7.20 -0.45
CA THR A 62 7.07 -6.06 -1.20
C THR A 62 8.16 -5.00 -1.32
N GLY A 63 8.41 -4.56 -2.53
CA GLY A 63 9.55 -3.73 -2.90
C GLY A 63 9.20 -2.56 -3.80
N ILE A 64 10.25 -1.93 -4.34
CA ILE A 64 10.16 -0.79 -5.23
C ILE A 64 11.12 -0.99 -6.41
N ILE A 65 10.62 -0.89 -7.65
CA ILE A 65 11.43 -0.85 -8.87
C ILE A 65 10.91 0.29 -9.76
N ASP A 66 11.80 1.18 -10.21
CA ASP A 66 11.44 2.33 -11.06
C ASP A 66 10.25 3.15 -10.51
N LYS A 67 10.28 3.41 -9.19
CA LYS A 67 9.20 4.09 -8.44
C LYS A 67 7.84 3.39 -8.54
N LYS A 68 7.79 2.08 -8.80
CA LYS A 68 6.57 1.27 -8.78
C LYS A 68 6.67 0.25 -7.67
N VAL A 69 5.56 0.01 -6.99
CA VAL A 69 5.46 -1.03 -5.97
C VAL A 69 5.51 -2.39 -6.64
N THR A 70 6.30 -3.31 -6.08
CA THR A 70 6.47 -4.67 -6.60
C THR A 70 6.22 -5.70 -5.52
N ALA A 71 5.79 -6.89 -5.94
CA ALA A 71 5.79 -8.10 -5.14
C ALA A 71 6.90 -9.02 -5.66
N SER A 72 7.69 -9.64 -4.77
CA SER A 72 8.92 -10.34 -5.13
C SER A 72 9.26 -11.52 -4.24
N ILE A 73 9.93 -12.52 -4.82
CA ILE A 73 10.53 -13.65 -4.07
C ILE A 73 11.97 -13.35 -3.63
N PHE A 74 12.53 -12.23 -4.07
CA PHE A 74 13.92 -11.86 -3.85
C PHE A 74 14.07 -11.00 -2.59
N PRO A 75 14.81 -11.46 -1.56
CA PRO A 75 14.92 -10.75 -0.28
C PRO A 75 15.57 -9.37 -0.40
N GLU A 76 16.48 -9.18 -1.36
CA GLU A 76 17.14 -7.90 -1.63
C GLU A 76 16.17 -6.81 -2.14
N GLN A 77 14.96 -7.19 -2.54
CA GLN A 77 13.92 -6.25 -2.95
C GLN A 77 12.95 -5.90 -1.81
N ASN A 78 13.12 -6.48 -0.62
CA ASN A 78 12.23 -6.19 0.50
C ASN A 78 12.41 -4.75 0.99
N VAL A 79 11.29 -4.06 1.13
CA VAL A 79 11.21 -2.72 1.71
C VAL A 79 10.31 -2.80 2.94
N GLU A 80 10.74 -2.16 4.02
CA GLU A 80 9.89 -1.93 5.19
C GLU A 80 9.01 -0.69 4.96
N TRP A 81 7.75 -0.79 5.35
CA TRP A 81 6.72 0.21 5.06
C TRP A 81 6.21 0.86 6.34
N ILE A 82 5.90 2.15 6.26
CA ILE A 82 5.17 2.89 7.28
C ILE A 82 3.77 3.15 6.76
N ALA A 83 2.76 2.72 7.51
CA ALA A 83 1.36 3.08 7.28
C ALA A 83 0.93 4.14 8.30
N THR A 84 0.72 5.38 7.84
CA THR A 84 0.31 6.50 8.70
C THR A 84 -1.18 6.76 8.57
N TYR A 85 -1.91 6.59 9.66
CA TYR A 85 -3.35 6.85 9.71
C TYR A 85 -3.69 8.34 9.58
N ARG A 86 -4.72 8.64 8.80
CA ARG A 86 -5.23 9.98 8.49
C ARG A 86 -6.67 10.10 8.99
N GLU A 87 -6.80 10.54 10.24
CA GLU A 87 -8.06 10.53 11.00
C GLU A 87 -9.26 11.15 10.29
N LEU A 88 -9.08 12.27 9.58
CA LEU A 88 -10.18 12.94 8.87
C LEU A 88 -10.77 12.12 7.73
N GLN A 89 -9.99 11.20 7.18
CA GLN A 89 -10.28 10.49 5.94
C GLN A 89 -10.43 8.99 6.19
N ASP A 90 -10.22 8.55 7.43
CA ASP A 90 -10.35 7.17 7.87
C ASP A 90 -9.63 6.20 6.91
N ALA A 91 -8.34 6.50 6.69
CA ALA A 91 -7.46 5.80 5.77
C ALA A 91 -5.99 6.05 6.09
N TYR A 92 -5.12 5.37 5.38
CA TYR A 92 -3.68 5.37 5.58
C TYR A 92 -2.95 5.89 4.35
N THR A 93 -1.86 6.62 4.56
CA THR A 93 -0.81 6.78 3.55
C THR A 93 0.26 5.72 3.79
N ILE A 94 0.79 5.10 2.73
CA ILE A 94 1.81 4.04 2.84
C ILE A 94 3.11 4.54 2.22
N SER A 95 4.19 4.61 3.00
CA SER A 95 5.51 5.13 2.57
C SER A 95 6.63 4.15 2.92
N PRO A 96 7.74 4.09 2.17
CA PRO A 96 8.91 3.34 2.61
C PRO A 96 9.52 3.97 3.88
N ILE A 97 10.10 3.16 4.76
CA ILE A 97 10.71 3.64 6.02
C ILE A 97 11.83 4.66 5.79
N ASN A 98 12.57 4.53 4.68
CA ASN A 98 13.72 5.37 4.36
C ASN A 98 13.35 6.66 3.61
N ASP A 99 12.10 6.82 3.18
CA ASP A 99 11.65 8.00 2.42
C ASP A 99 10.16 8.28 2.68
N THR A 100 9.87 8.86 3.85
CA THR A 100 8.50 9.08 4.32
C THR A 100 7.77 10.22 3.61
N ILE A 101 8.44 10.97 2.73
CA ILE A 101 7.78 11.99 1.89
C ILE A 101 7.17 11.37 0.63
N MET A 102 7.60 10.16 0.25
CA MET A 102 7.06 9.40 -0.88
C MET A 102 6.02 8.40 -0.39
N GLY A 103 4.92 8.26 -1.12
CA GLY A 103 3.85 7.33 -0.77
C GLY A 103 3.23 6.64 -1.96
N TRP A 104 2.59 5.50 -1.70
CA TRP A 104 1.78 4.78 -2.67
C TRP A 104 0.78 5.75 -3.30
N THR A 105 0.72 5.76 -4.62
CA THR A 105 -0.11 6.66 -5.42
C THR A 105 -0.67 5.93 -6.63
N VAL A 106 -1.98 6.05 -6.82
CA VAL A 106 -2.76 5.49 -7.92
C VAL A 106 -2.96 6.56 -9.01
N ALA A 107 -3.06 6.16 -10.28
CA ALA A 107 -3.39 7.09 -11.37
C ALA A 107 -4.92 7.22 -11.55
N HIS A 108 -5.42 8.44 -11.79
CA HIS A 108 -6.85 8.74 -11.90
C HIS A 108 -7.54 8.10 -13.11
N ASP A 109 -6.81 7.88 -14.20
CA ASP A 109 -7.39 7.54 -15.51
C ASP A 109 -7.27 6.06 -15.88
N ASP A 110 -6.79 5.21 -14.96
CA ASP A 110 -6.58 3.78 -15.23
C ASP A 110 -6.95 2.92 -14.00
N PRO A 111 -8.08 2.19 -14.04
CA PRO A 111 -8.53 1.33 -12.94
C PRO A 111 -7.66 0.08 -12.74
N ASN A 112 -6.73 -0.19 -13.66
CA ASN A 112 -5.73 -1.24 -13.52
C ASN A 112 -4.32 -0.65 -13.39
N SER A 113 -4.23 0.62 -12.95
CA SER A 113 -2.95 1.30 -12.84
C SER A 113 -2.03 0.63 -11.85
N LYS A 114 -0.74 0.59 -12.21
CA LYS A 114 0.31 0.16 -11.29
C LYS A 114 0.44 1.18 -10.16
N ILE A 115 0.59 0.70 -8.94
CA ILE A 115 0.84 1.58 -7.80
C ILE A 115 2.25 2.14 -7.91
N THR A 116 2.34 3.47 -7.86
CA THR A 116 3.60 4.21 -7.97
C THR A 116 3.97 4.87 -6.64
N LEU A 117 5.21 5.31 -6.51
CA LEU A 117 5.63 6.22 -5.45
C LEU A 117 5.68 7.65 -5.97
N GLN A 118 4.92 8.53 -5.32
CA GLN A 118 4.94 9.98 -5.54
C GLN A 118 5.01 10.73 -4.22
N HIS A 119 5.34 12.01 -4.27
CA HIS A 119 5.36 12.85 -3.07
C HIS A 119 3.96 12.91 -2.45
N ILE A 120 3.85 12.64 -1.15
CA ILE A 120 2.60 12.73 -0.41
C ILE A 120 2.16 14.20 -0.37
N GLY A 121 1.02 14.48 -0.98
CA GLY A 121 0.43 15.80 -1.07
C GLY A 121 -0.77 15.97 -0.14
N SER A 122 -0.99 17.21 0.29
CA SER A 122 -2.19 17.59 1.04
C SER A 122 -2.64 19.00 0.69
N THR A 123 -3.90 19.32 0.99
CA THR A 123 -4.40 20.68 0.98
C THR A 123 -3.71 21.53 2.04
N LYS A 124 -3.68 22.85 1.83
CA LYS A 124 -3.19 23.84 2.82
C LYS A 124 -4.24 24.18 3.91
N SER A 125 -5.21 23.32 4.14
CA SER A 125 -6.28 23.55 5.13
C SER A 125 -5.84 23.15 6.54
N ILE A 126 -6.58 23.62 7.55
CA ILE A 126 -6.44 23.17 8.94
C ILE A 126 -7.77 22.52 9.34
N PRO A 127 -7.81 21.19 9.55
CA PRO A 127 -6.71 20.24 9.37
C PRO A 127 -6.43 19.90 7.88
N PRO A 128 -5.20 19.43 7.53
CA PRO A 128 -4.85 19.06 6.16
C PRO A 128 -5.67 17.89 5.64
N ARG A 129 -6.02 17.90 4.35
CA ARG A 129 -6.66 16.77 3.66
C ARG A 129 -5.71 16.21 2.61
N PHE A 130 -5.44 14.93 2.68
CA PHE A 130 -4.60 14.22 1.72
C PHE A 130 -5.38 13.90 0.44
N PHE A 131 -4.68 13.67 -0.67
CA PHE A 131 -5.35 13.34 -1.93
C PHE A 131 -5.85 11.89 -1.93
N PRO A 132 -7.08 11.60 -2.43
CA PRO A 132 -7.66 10.25 -2.40
C PRO A 132 -6.83 9.16 -3.10
N ASP A 133 -6.10 9.54 -4.15
CA ASP A 133 -5.17 8.68 -4.89
C ASP A 133 -3.96 8.23 -4.09
N GLN A 134 -3.73 8.81 -2.91
CA GLN A 134 -2.63 8.46 -1.98
C GLN A 134 -3.14 7.84 -0.68
N LEU A 135 -4.44 7.52 -0.61
CA LEU A 135 -5.08 7.00 0.58
C LEU A 135 -5.61 5.58 0.36
N PHE A 136 -5.36 4.73 1.36
CA PHE A 136 -5.73 3.33 1.32
C PHE A 136 -6.41 2.92 2.63
N ARG A 137 -7.45 2.10 2.54
CA ARG A 137 -8.05 1.40 3.68
C ARG A 137 -7.51 -0.01 3.77
N PHE A 138 -7.41 -0.50 5.00
CA PHE A 138 -7.07 -1.88 5.30
C PHE A 138 -8.36 -2.53 5.79
N GLU A 139 -8.95 -3.38 4.97
CA GLU A 139 -10.19 -4.09 5.28
C GLU A 139 -9.85 -5.51 5.70
N GLU A 140 -10.14 -5.88 6.94
CA GLU A 140 -9.88 -7.24 7.45
C GLU A 140 -10.61 -8.28 6.59
N VAL A 141 -9.92 -9.37 6.29
CA VAL A 141 -10.50 -10.52 5.61
C VAL A 141 -10.78 -11.57 6.67
N ASP A 142 -12.07 -11.79 6.98
CA ASP A 142 -12.49 -12.91 7.82
C ASP A 142 -12.12 -14.23 7.14
N GLU A 143 -11.43 -15.11 7.85
CA GLU A 143 -11.16 -16.51 7.42
C GLU A 143 -12.41 -17.40 7.55
#